data_AF-A0A3B8ITW2-F1
#
_entry.id   AF-A0A3B8ITW2-F1
#
_cell.length_a   1.000
_cell.length_b   1.000
_cell.length_c   1.000
_cell.angle_alpha   90.00
_cell.angle_beta   90.00
_cell.angle_gamma   90.00
#
_symmetry.space_group_name_H-M   'P 1'
#
loop_
_entity.id
_entity.type
_entity.pdbx_description
1 polymer ?
#
loop_
_entity_poly.entity_id
_entity_poly.type
_entity_poly.pdbx_seq_one_letter_code
_entity_poly.pdbx_strand_id
1 'polypeptide(L)' 'DPKAREEAFLQTDHVRLFGLDYGKRMERAGFRVKEDRYVMEMDPKRVARHAFMDDEIIYFAQKD' A
#
# COMPACT_ATOMS: atom_id res chain seq x y z
N ASP A 1 -13.95 -17.80 -10.05
CA ASP A 1 -14.54 -18.16 -8.76
C ASP A 1 -14.18 -17.07 -7.75
N PRO A 2 -15.14 -16.40 -7.10
CA PRO A 2 -14.88 -15.38 -6.09
C PRO A 2 -13.97 -15.85 -4.95
N LYS A 3 -14.08 -17.11 -4.52
CA LYS A 3 -13.28 -17.66 -3.43
C LYS A 3 -11.81 -17.84 -3.83
N ALA A 4 -11.58 -18.39 -5.02
CA ALA A 4 -10.23 -18.52 -5.57
C ALA A 4 -9.54 -17.15 -5.76
N ARG A 5 -10.30 -16.08 -6.01
CA ARG A 5 -9.78 -14.71 -6.12
C ARG A 5 -9.31 -14.17 -4.77
N GLU A 6 -10.12 -14.34 -3.73
CA GLU A 6 -9.76 -13.97 -2.36
C GLU A 6 -8.52 -14.74 -1.88
N GLU A 7 -8.47 -16.05 -2.12
CA GLU A 7 -7.28 -16.87 -1.80
C GLU A 7 -6.01 -16.38 -2.53
N ALA A 8 -6.14 -15.93 -3.79
CA ALA A 8 -5.02 -15.44 -4.59
C ALA A 8 -4.57 -14.01 -4.24
N PHE A 9 -5.50 -13.13 -3.84
CA PHE A 9 -5.23 -11.69 -3.67
C PHE A 9 -5.54 -11.13 -2.27
N LEU A 10 -5.81 -12.01 -1.30
CA LEU A 10 -6.02 -11.75 0.13
C LEU A 10 -7.26 -10.93 0.50
N GLN A 11 -7.93 -10.33 -0.48
CA GLN A 11 -9.20 -9.62 -0.29
C GLN A 11 -10.16 -9.91 -1.44
N THR A 12 -11.47 -9.88 -1.14
CA THR A 12 -12.52 -10.24 -2.10
C THR A 12 -12.63 -9.28 -3.28
N ASP A 13 -12.26 -8.02 -3.08
CA ASP A 13 -12.28 -6.91 -4.04
C ASP A 13 -10.94 -6.72 -4.78
N HIS A 14 -9.88 -7.41 -4.36
CA HIS A 14 -8.59 -7.36 -5.04
C HIS A 14 -8.54 -8.22 -6.31
N VAL A 15 -7.79 -7.73 -7.30
CA VAL A 15 -7.55 -8.42 -8.58
C VAL A 15 -6.06 -8.66 -8.87
N ARG A 16 -5.19 -8.19 -7.97
CA ARG A 16 -3.73 -8.25 -8.13
C ARG A 16 -3.05 -7.99 -6.79
N LEU A 17 -1.91 -8.65 -6.57
CA LEU A 17 -0.93 -8.27 -5.56
C LEU A 17 0.32 -7.68 -6.24
N PHE A 18 0.89 -6.66 -5.63
CA PHE A 18 2.18 -6.12 -6.03
C PHE A 18 3.23 -6.52 -4.99
N GLY A 19 4.46 -6.75 -5.45
CA GLY A 19 5.59 -7.01 -4.57
C GLY A 19 6.22 -5.70 -4.08
N LEU A 20 7.42 -5.83 -3.54
CA LEU A 20 8.24 -4.71 -3.07
C LEU A 20 8.69 -3.75 -4.19
N ASP A 21 8.34 -4.02 -5.45
CA ASP A 21 8.65 -3.19 -6.61
C ASP A 21 7.51 -2.22 -6.98
N TYR A 22 6.46 -2.09 -6.15
CA TYR A 22 5.27 -1.31 -6.49
C TYR A 22 5.57 0.17 -6.76
N GLY A 23 6.41 0.80 -5.92
CA GLY A 23 6.87 2.17 -6.14
C GLY A 23 7.56 2.35 -7.49
N LYS A 24 8.49 1.45 -7.82
CA LYS A 24 9.22 1.46 -9.11
C LYS A 24 8.29 1.28 -10.32
N ARG A 25 7.19 0.55 -10.18
CA ARG A 25 6.18 0.41 -11.25
C ARG A 25 5.45 1.72 -11.49
N MET A 26 5.10 2.44 -10.43
CA MET A 26 4.50 3.78 -10.55
C MET A 26 5.49 4.78 -11.17
N GLU A 27 6.78 4.71 -10.81
CA GLU A 27 7.82 5.52 -11.45
C GLU A 27 7.92 5.26 -12.96
N ARG A 28 7.91 3.99 -13.39
CA ARG A 28 7.89 3.61 -14.82
C ARG A 28 6.66 4.13 -15.57
N ALA A 29 5.55 4.36 -14.88
CA ALA A 29 4.35 4.96 -15.45
C ALA A 29 4.42 6.51 -15.55
N GLY A 30 5.53 7.11 -15.10
CA GLY A 30 5.79 8.55 -15.21
C GLY A 30 5.40 9.37 -13.98
N PHE A 31 5.16 8.73 -12.83
CA PHE A 31 4.97 9.43 -11.56
C PHE A 31 6.32 9.68 -10.88
N ARG A 32 6.42 10.76 -10.10
CA ARG A 32 7.43 10.86 -9.04
C ARG A 32 6.85 10.24 -7.78
N VAL A 33 7.50 9.23 -7.24
CA VAL A 33 6.97 8.44 -6.13
C VAL A 33 7.90 8.56 -4.93
N LYS A 34 7.33 8.84 -3.75
CA LYS A 34 8.01 8.74 -2.46
C LYS A 34 7.38 7.59 -1.67
N GLU A 35 8.20 6.63 -1.27
CA GLU A 35 7.83 5.62 -0.28
C GLU A 35 7.94 6.24 1.12
N ASP A 36 6.80 6.52 1.74
CA ASP A 36 6.70 7.23 3.01
C ASP A 36 6.39 6.25 4.16
N ARG A 37 7.13 6.37 5.26
CA ARG A 37 6.98 5.55 6.47
C ARG A 37 6.11 6.23 7.53
N TYR A 38 5.27 7.17 7.13
CA TYR A 38 4.46 8.03 8.00
C TYR A 38 3.75 7.29 9.13
N VAL A 39 3.15 6.12 8.86
CA VAL A 39 2.43 5.34 9.88
C VAL A 39 3.38 4.81 10.97
N MET A 40 4.59 4.40 10.59
CA MET A 40 5.61 3.90 11.51
C MET A 40 6.18 5.00 12.42
N GLU A 41 6.08 6.25 11.99
CA GLU A 41 6.56 7.43 12.73
C GLU A 41 5.44 8.07 13.59
N MET A 42 4.19 7.62 13.44
CA MET A 42 3.04 8.16 14.15
C MET A 42 2.97 7.65 15.59
N ASP A 43 2.35 8.43 16.48
CA ASP A 43 2.02 7.99 17.84
C ASP A 43 1.24 6.65 17.80
N PRO A 44 1.71 5.58 18.47
CA PRO A 44 1.03 4.28 18.50
C PRO A 44 -0.43 4.37 18.98
N LYS A 45 -0.78 5.32 19.84
CA LYS A 45 -2.17 5.56 20.26
C LYS A 45 -3.04 6.02 19.09
N ARG A 46 -2.48 6.82 18.17
CA ARG A 46 -3.17 7.24 16.96
C ARG A 46 -3.26 6.10 15.95
N VAL A 47 -2.21 5.31 15.78
CA VAL A 47 -2.23 4.09 14.95
C VAL A 47 -3.36 3.17 15.39
N ALA A 48 -3.41 2.83 16.69
CA ALA A 48 -4.45 1.98 17.26
C ALA A 48 -5.85 2.61 17.16
N ARG A 49 -6.00 3.90 17.46
CA ARG A 49 -7.30 4.59 17.40
C ARG A 49 -7.93 4.56 16.01
N HIS A 50 -7.11 4.62 14.97
CA HIS A 50 -7.59 4.66 13.58
C HIS A 50 -7.38 3.34 12.84
N ALA A 51 -6.90 2.29 13.53
CA ALA A 51 -6.64 0.96 13.00
C ALA A 51 -5.73 0.94 11.75
N PHE A 52 -4.69 1.78 11.74
CA PHE A 52 -3.66 1.70 10.70
C PHE A 52 -2.79 0.46 10.87
N MET A 53 -2.28 -0.10 9.75
CA MET A 53 -1.24 -1.13 9.78
C MET A 53 0.07 -0.49 10.21
N ASP A 54 0.66 -0.96 11.31
CA ASP A 54 1.86 -0.37 11.90
C ASP A 54 3.10 -0.47 11.01
N ASP A 55 3.11 -1.40 10.07
CA ASP A 55 4.17 -1.61 9.07
C ASP A 55 3.83 -1.07 7.67
N GLU A 56 2.79 -0.23 7.55
CA GLU A 56 2.33 0.30 6.27
C GLU A 56 3.33 1.30 5.65
N ILE A 57 3.65 1.09 4.36
CA ILE A 57 4.35 2.06 3.51
C ILE A 57 3.33 2.79 2.65
N ILE A 58 3.31 4.12 2.76
CA ILE A 58 2.42 4.99 1.96
C ILE A 58 3.17 5.43 0.70
N TYR A 59 2.63 5.10 -0.48
CA TYR A 59 3.19 5.53 -1.76
C TYR A 59 2.63 6.89 -2.15
N PHE A 60 3.38 7.96 -1.91
CA PHE A 60 3.00 9.30 -2.33
C PHE A 60 3.45 9.54 -3.78
N ALA A 61 2.51 9.36 -4.72
CA ALA A 61 2.74 9.54 -6.16
C ALA A 61 2.27 10.92 -6.64
N GLN A 62 3.15 11.65 -7.31
CA GLN A 62 2.89 12.97 -7.86
C GLN A 62 3.17 13.01 -9.36
N LYS A 63 2.38 13.80 -10.09
CA LYS A 63 2.57 14.09 -11.51
C LYS A 63 2.40 15.60 -11.69
N ASP A 64 3.30 16.22 -12.45
CA ASP A 64 3.17 17.63 -12.85
C ASP A 64 2.04 17.81 -13.87
#